data_AF-A0A7R9UMH1-F1
#
_entry.id   AF-A0A7R9UMH1-F1
#
_cell.length_a   1.000
_cell.length_b   1.000
_cell.length_c   1.000
_cell.angle_alpha   90.00
_cell.angle_beta   90.00
_cell.angle_gamma   90.00
#
_symmetry.space_group_name_H-M   'P 1'
#
loop_
_entity.id
_entity.type
_entity.pdbx_description
1 polymer ?
#
loop_
_entity_poly.entity_id
_entity_poly.type
_entity_poly.pdbx_seq_one_letter_code
_entity_poly.pdbx_strand_id
1 'polypeptide(L)'
;GFITDTLAHPTDRNGKGSWMGVCRLGAQSPHRRLDMKVYPKALLPYATLYFTGSDYFNRSMRHFAKLKGYSLSDNGLSRRARDVPAVRPCATERDIFERLGLEWREPADRELAVVPVAEADEVKASHFVLFEDADERG
;
A
#
# COMPACT_ATOMS: atom_id res chain seq x y z
N GLY A 1 7.89 -24.53 -19.51
CA GLY A 1 7.77 -24.40 -18.05
C GLY A 1 6.58 -23.54 -17.70
N PHE A 2 6.29 -23.40 -16.40
CA PHE A 2 5.25 -22.49 -15.88
C PHE A 2 5.59 -21.02 -16.16
N ILE A 3 6.84 -20.63 -15.89
CA ILE A 3 7.41 -19.34 -16.29
C ILE A 3 7.79 -19.42 -17.77
N THR A 4 7.39 -18.41 -18.56
CA THR A 4 7.68 -18.32 -19.99
C THR A 4 8.66 -17.19 -20.31
N ASP A 5 8.57 -16.07 -19.59
CA ASP A 5 9.38 -14.88 -19.84
C ASP A 5 9.74 -14.16 -18.53
N THR A 6 10.87 -13.46 -18.53
CA THR A 6 11.30 -12.58 -17.44
C THR A 6 11.29 -11.14 -17.94
N LEU A 7 10.59 -10.26 -17.21
CA LEU A 7 10.52 -8.82 -17.51
C LEU A 7 11.52 -8.03 -16.67
N ALA A 8 11.76 -8.47 -15.42
CA ALA A 8 12.78 -7.89 -14.55
C ALA A 8 13.44 -8.98 -13.72
N HIS A 9 14.77 -9.03 -13.77
CA HIS A 9 15.56 -9.99 -13.02
C HIS A 9 15.51 -9.70 -11.51
N PRO A 10 15.68 -10.73 -10.67
CA PRO A 10 15.69 -10.57 -9.23
C PRO A 10 16.73 -9.54 -8.81
N THR A 11 16.29 -8.53 -8.07
CA THR A 11 17.20 -7.62 -7.35
C THR A 11 17.32 -8.14 -5.93
N ASP A 12 18.54 -8.34 -5.41
CA ASP A 12 18.76 -8.54 -3.98
C ASP A 12 19.23 -7.22 -3.35
N ARG A 13 18.38 -6.64 -2.50
CA ARG A 13 18.75 -5.49 -1.67
C ARG A 13 18.30 -5.73 -0.24
N ASN A 14 19.26 -5.97 0.64
CA ASN A 14 19.06 -6.15 2.08
C ASN A 14 18.07 -7.29 2.41
N GLY A 15 18.22 -8.44 1.76
CA GLY A 15 17.36 -9.61 1.99
C GLY A 15 15.96 -9.46 1.42
N LYS A 16 15.79 -8.57 0.43
CA LYS A 16 14.54 -8.36 -0.31
C LYS A 16 14.77 -8.67 -1.76
N GLY A 17 13.80 -9.37 -2.35
CA GLY A 17 13.78 -9.80 -3.73
C GLY A 17 12.59 -9.20 -4.47
N SER A 18 12.77 -8.78 -5.73
CA SER A 18 11.65 -8.48 -6.62
C SER A 18 11.92 -9.08 -8.00
N TRP A 19 10.99 -9.90 -8.48
CA TRP A 19 11.00 -10.49 -9.81
C TRP A 19 9.66 -10.21 -10.49
N MET A 20 9.71 -9.90 -11.78
CA MET A 20 8.52 -9.67 -12.60
C MET A 20 8.67 -10.47 -13.89
N GLY A 21 7.61 -11.17 -14.30
CA GLY A 21 7.65 -11.98 -15.49
C GLY A 21 6.27 -12.40 -15.97
N VAL A 22 6.27 -13.41 -16.82
CA VAL A 22 5.08 -13.95 -17.46
C VAL A 22 5.00 -15.45 -17.19
N CYS A 23 3.82 -15.93 -16.82
CA CYS A 23 3.54 -17.33 -16.61
C CYS A 23 2.33 -17.80 -17.43
N ARG A 24 2.23 -19.11 -17.62
CA ARG A 24 1.04 -19.78 -18.18
C ARG A 24 0.81 -21.11 -17.47
N LEU A 25 -0.45 -21.43 -17.20
CA LEU A 25 -0.83 -22.69 -16.53
C LEU A 25 -0.74 -23.91 -17.46
N GLY A 26 -1.01 -23.72 -18.74
CA GLY A 26 -0.95 -24.77 -19.76
C GLY A 26 -0.77 -24.19 -21.17
N ALA A 27 -0.53 -25.05 -22.15
CA ALA A 27 -0.27 -24.62 -23.54
C ALA A 27 -1.42 -23.81 -24.15
N GLN A 28 -2.66 -24.08 -23.73
CA GLN A 28 -3.87 -23.41 -24.21
C GLN A 28 -4.35 -22.28 -23.28
N SER A 29 -3.66 -22.03 -22.16
CA SER A 29 -4.03 -20.96 -21.22
C SER A 29 -3.42 -19.62 -21.65
N PRO A 30 -4.10 -18.50 -21.38
CA PRO A 30 -3.51 -17.19 -21.63
C PRO A 30 -2.26 -16.98 -20.77
N HIS A 31 -1.29 -16.27 -21.33
CA HIS A 31 -0.18 -15.73 -20.57
C HIS A 31 -0.69 -14.69 -19.56
N ARG A 32 -0.16 -14.73 -18.34
CA ARG A 32 -0.48 -13.80 -17.26
C ARG A 32 0.79 -13.20 -16.70
N ARG A 33 0.71 -11.93 -16.31
CA ARG A 33 1.78 -11.28 -15.55
C ARG A 33 1.86 -11.88 -14.16
N LEU A 34 3.07 -12.17 -13.70
CA LEU A 34 3.34 -12.64 -12.36
C LEU A 34 4.43 -11.75 -11.74
N ASP A 35 4.08 -11.11 -10.63
CA ASP A 35 5.00 -10.29 -9.84
C ASP A 35 5.26 -11.03 -8.52
N MET A 36 6.52 -11.36 -8.23
CA MET A 36 6.93 -12.04 -7.01
C MET A 36 7.86 -11.12 -6.22
N LYS A 37 7.55 -10.93 -4.94
CA LYS A 37 8.44 -10.23 -4.02
C LYS A 37 8.74 -11.05 -2.77
N VAL A 38 9.96 -10.91 -2.29
CA VAL A 38 10.47 -11.55 -1.08
C VAL A 38 10.82 -10.46 -0.08
N TYR A 39 10.35 -10.61 1.15
CA TYR A 39 10.57 -9.67 2.24
C TYR A 39 11.06 -10.41 3.49
N PRO A 40 11.91 -9.78 4.33
CA PRO A 40 12.10 -10.20 5.71
C PRO A 40 10.77 -10.26 6.45
N LYS A 41 10.61 -11.27 7.33
CA LYS A 41 9.35 -11.51 8.07
C LYS A 41 8.83 -10.28 8.81
N ALA A 42 9.72 -9.46 9.36
CA ALA A 42 9.36 -8.22 10.07
C ALA A 42 8.68 -7.16 9.18
N LEU A 43 8.80 -7.26 7.85
CA LEU A 43 8.18 -6.33 6.91
C LEU A 43 6.84 -6.82 6.35
N LEU A 44 6.43 -8.04 6.72
CA LEU A 44 5.21 -8.66 6.22
C LEU A 44 3.95 -7.77 6.33
N PRO A 45 3.64 -7.09 7.45
CA PRO A 45 2.42 -6.28 7.52
C PRO A 45 2.42 -5.10 6.53
N TYR A 46 3.58 -4.48 6.30
CA TYR A 46 3.69 -3.37 5.35
C TYR A 46 3.61 -3.85 3.90
N ALA A 47 4.23 -4.99 3.61
CA ALA A 47 4.16 -5.64 2.31
C ALA A 47 2.74 -6.09 1.98
N THR A 48 2.05 -6.75 2.93
CA THR A 48 0.65 -7.16 2.77
C THR A 48 -0.25 -5.96 2.51
N LEU A 49 -0.13 -4.88 3.29
CA LEU A 49 -0.89 -3.65 3.06
C LEU A 49 -0.67 -3.11 1.63
N TYR A 50 0.59 -3.02 1.20
CA TYR A 50 0.96 -2.53 -0.13
C TYR A 50 0.39 -3.38 -1.26
N PHE A 51 0.52 -4.72 -1.17
CA PHE A 51 0.10 -5.63 -2.23
C PHE A 51 -1.39 -5.91 -2.27
N THR A 52 -2.06 -5.78 -1.13
CA THR A 52 -3.52 -5.84 -1.07
C THR A 52 -4.13 -4.63 -1.76
N GLY A 53 -3.51 -3.45 -1.60
CA GLY A 53 -3.97 -2.23 -2.26
C GLY A 53 -5.34 -1.78 -1.76
N SER A 54 -6.13 -1.05 -2.56
CA SER A 54 -5.88 -0.61 -3.95
C SER A 54 -4.72 0.41 -4.10
N ASP A 55 -4.33 0.78 -5.33
CA ASP A 55 -3.34 1.87 -5.54
C ASP A 55 -3.82 3.20 -4.94
N TYR A 56 -5.09 3.54 -5.12
CA TYR A 56 -5.68 4.73 -4.51
C TYR A 56 -5.62 4.68 -2.99
N PHE A 57 -6.05 3.57 -2.38
CA PHE A 57 -5.97 3.37 -0.93
C PHE A 57 -4.53 3.53 -0.43
N ASN A 58 -3.56 2.92 -1.10
CA ASN A 58 -2.15 3.05 -0.80
C ASN A 58 -1.65 4.50 -0.90
N ARG A 59 -2.04 5.24 -1.95
CA ARG A 59 -1.67 6.65 -2.14
C ARG A 59 -2.23 7.51 -1.01
N SER A 60 -3.49 7.34 -0.67
CA SER A 60 -4.16 8.06 0.41
C SER A 60 -3.53 7.74 1.78
N MET A 61 -3.26 6.47 2.08
CA MET A 61 -2.57 6.05 3.30
C MET A 61 -1.17 6.68 3.42
N ARG A 62 -0.39 6.71 2.33
CA ARG A 62 0.93 7.35 2.33
C ARG A 62 0.82 8.86 2.49
N HIS A 63 -0.17 9.50 1.88
CA HIS A 63 -0.41 10.92 2.03
C HIS A 63 -0.76 11.27 3.48
N PHE A 64 -1.72 10.55 4.08
CA PHE A 64 -2.10 10.73 5.47
C PHE A 64 -0.93 10.48 6.44
N ALA A 65 -0.13 9.44 6.22
CA ALA A 65 1.06 9.19 7.00
C ALA A 65 2.05 10.37 6.96
N LYS A 66 2.23 11.02 5.80
CA LYS A 66 3.06 12.22 5.67
C LYS A 66 2.51 13.39 6.49
N LEU A 67 1.20 13.63 6.44
CA LEU A 67 0.55 14.66 7.26
C LEU A 67 0.75 14.42 8.77
N LYS A 68 0.80 13.15 9.17
CA LYS A 68 1.11 12.72 10.55
C LYS A 68 2.62 12.67 10.87
N GLY A 69 3.49 13.18 10.01
CA GLY A 69 4.94 13.22 10.26
C GLY A 69 5.66 11.88 10.05
N TYR A 70 5.05 10.93 9.34
CA TYR A 70 5.63 9.62 9.01
C TYR A 70 5.88 9.44 7.50
N SER A 71 6.58 8.37 7.14
CA SER A 71 6.74 7.87 5.78
C SER A 71 6.35 6.40 5.75
N LEU A 72 5.30 6.05 4.99
CA LEU A 72 4.83 4.68 4.84
C LEU A 72 5.26 4.12 3.47
N SER A 73 5.73 2.87 3.46
CA SER A 73 6.07 2.11 2.26
C SER A 73 5.90 0.61 2.52
N ASP A 74 6.05 -0.23 1.49
CA ASP A 74 6.17 -1.69 1.63
C ASP A 74 7.41 -2.12 2.42
N ASN A 75 8.36 -1.19 2.67
CA ASN A 75 9.55 -1.43 3.45
C ASN A 75 9.43 -1.02 4.92
N GLY A 76 8.25 -0.55 5.35
CA GLY A 76 8.02 -0.12 6.71
C GLY A 76 7.41 1.26 6.83
N LEU A 77 7.16 1.61 8.09
CA LEU A 77 6.78 2.95 8.52
C LEU A 77 8.01 3.58 9.20
N SER A 78 8.38 4.78 8.79
CA SER A 78 9.48 5.53 9.40
C SER A 78 9.04 6.92 9.81
N ARG A 79 9.72 7.46 10.81
CA ARG A 79 9.49 8.83 11.28
C ARG A 79 10.14 9.83 10.31
N ARG A 80 9.42 10.89 9.96
CA ARG A 80 9.95 12.05 9.21
C ARG A 80 10.19 13.27 10.10
N ALA A 81 9.26 13.56 11.01
CA ALA A 81 9.34 14.74 11.87
C ALA A 81 9.91 14.36 13.25
N ARG A 82 10.68 15.24 13.92
CA ARG A 82 11.37 14.89 15.19
C ARG A 82 10.42 14.77 16.38
N ASP A 83 9.29 15.45 16.30
CA ASP A 83 8.22 15.57 17.28
C ASP A 83 7.30 14.35 17.34
N VAL A 84 7.32 13.47 16.34
CA VAL A 84 6.49 12.26 16.36
C VAL A 84 7.21 11.08 17.04
N PRO A 85 6.46 10.15 17.68
CA PRO A 85 7.03 8.98 18.32
C PRO A 85 7.92 8.15 17.40
N ALA A 86 8.96 7.53 17.97
CA ALA A 86 9.77 6.55 17.25
C ALA A 86 8.89 5.37 16.80
N VAL A 87 9.12 4.87 15.59
CA VAL A 87 8.34 3.78 15.03
C VAL A 87 8.91 2.45 15.53
N ARG A 88 8.12 1.72 16.31
CA ARG A 88 8.37 0.29 16.57
C ARG A 88 7.84 -0.53 15.38
N PRO A 89 8.50 -1.64 15.01
CA PRO A 89 7.98 -2.53 13.97
C PRO A 89 6.55 -2.98 14.29
N CYS A 90 5.67 -2.89 13.30
CA CYS A 90 4.32 -3.44 13.36
C CYS A 90 4.39 -4.97 13.22
N ALA A 91 3.60 -5.69 13.99
CA ALA A 91 3.42 -7.13 13.85
C ALA A 91 2.27 -7.46 12.90
N THR A 92 1.24 -6.60 12.83
CA THR A 92 0.07 -6.76 11.98
C THR A 92 -0.23 -5.52 11.16
N GLU A 93 -1.08 -5.64 10.13
CA GLU A 93 -1.58 -4.47 9.41
C GLU A 93 -2.38 -3.54 10.35
N ARG A 94 -3.14 -4.09 11.31
CA ARG A 94 -3.93 -3.29 12.27
C ARG A 94 -3.06 -2.34 13.07
N ASP A 95 -1.86 -2.76 13.48
CA ASP A 95 -0.91 -1.91 14.18
C ASP A 95 -0.51 -0.67 13.35
N ILE A 96 -0.52 -0.77 12.00
CA ILE A 96 -0.24 0.36 11.10
C ILE A 96 -1.39 1.38 11.18
N PHE A 97 -2.64 0.92 11.15
CA PHE A 97 -3.82 1.78 11.28
C PHE A 97 -3.85 2.46 12.64
N GLU A 98 -3.66 1.71 13.72
CA GLU A 98 -3.60 2.24 15.09
C GLU A 98 -2.49 3.30 15.22
N ARG A 99 -1.31 3.05 14.64
CA ARG A 99 -0.19 4.01 14.68
C ARG A 99 -0.51 5.32 13.98
N LEU A 100 -1.27 5.24 12.89
CA LEU A 100 -1.73 6.42 12.15
C LEU A 100 -2.96 7.07 12.79
N GLY A 101 -3.60 6.40 13.75
CA GLY A 101 -4.86 6.85 14.35
C GLY A 101 -6.05 6.72 13.40
N LEU A 102 -6.04 5.66 12.58
CA LEU A 102 -7.08 5.32 11.63
C LEU A 102 -7.90 4.12 12.12
N GLU A 103 -9.17 4.08 11.74
CA GLU A 103 -10.00 2.89 11.92
C GLU A 103 -9.56 1.78 10.96
N TRP A 104 -9.55 0.54 11.44
CA TRP A 104 -9.22 -0.63 10.64
C TRP A 104 -10.20 -0.82 9.46
N ARG A 105 -9.66 -1.18 8.29
CA ARG A 105 -10.44 -1.54 7.10
C ARG A 105 -10.03 -2.92 6.59
N GLU A 106 -11.00 -3.80 6.41
CA GLU A 106 -10.77 -5.12 5.82
C GLU A 106 -10.33 -4.99 4.36
N PRO A 107 -9.56 -5.95 3.80
CA PRO A 107 -9.11 -5.90 2.40
C PRO A 107 -10.19 -5.59 1.37
N ALA A 108 -11.40 -6.14 1.56
CA ALA A 108 -12.53 -5.93 0.66
C ALA A 108 -13.06 -4.48 0.66
N ASP A 109 -12.84 -3.74 1.75
CA ASP A 109 -13.29 -2.34 1.90
C ASP A 109 -12.23 -1.32 1.43
N ARG A 110 -11.10 -1.79 0.87
CA ARG A 110 -9.99 -0.94 0.39
C ARG A 110 -10.06 -0.64 -1.10
N GLU A 111 -11.09 -1.15 -1.76
CA GLU A 111 -11.48 -0.73 -3.10
C GLU A 111 -12.39 0.49 -2.94
N LEU A 112 -11.99 1.64 -3.49
CA LEU A 112 -12.90 2.78 -3.55
C LEU A 112 -14.03 2.37 -4.50
N ALA A 113 -15.22 2.11 -3.98
CA ALA A 113 -16.42 2.21 -4.81
C ALA A 113 -16.39 3.62 -5.40
N VAL A 114 -16.40 3.75 -6.72
CA VAL A 114 -16.62 5.05 -7.38
C VAL A 114 -18.01 5.50 -6.94
N VAL A 115 -18.09 6.35 -5.92
CA VAL A 115 -19.35 6.93 -5.48
C VAL A 115 -19.69 8.02 -6.50
N PRO A 116 -20.86 7.96 -7.17
CA PRO A 116 -21.29 9.05 -8.04
C PRO A 116 -21.31 10.36 -7.26
N VAL A 117 -20.80 11.43 -7.87
CA VAL A 117 -20.57 12.77 -7.29
C VAL A 117 -21.85 13.43 -6.72
N ALA A 118 -23.02 12.81 -6.88
CA ALA A 118 -24.31 13.37 -6.49
C ALA A 118 -24.65 13.28 -4.99
N GLU A 119 -23.88 12.55 -4.17
CA GLU A 119 -24.18 12.34 -2.73
C GLU A 119 -23.04 12.77 -1.80
N ALA A 120 -22.34 13.86 -2.14
CA ALA A 120 -21.14 14.30 -1.42
C ALA A 120 -21.38 15.03 -0.08
N ASP A 121 -22.63 15.28 0.34
CA ASP A 121 -22.91 16.21 1.45
C ASP A 121 -23.17 15.59 2.84
N GLU A 122 -23.06 14.26 3.04
CA GLU A 122 -23.35 13.68 4.37
C GLU A 122 -22.37 12.64 4.93
N VAL A 123 -21.28 12.31 4.23
CA VAL A 123 -20.30 11.34 4.76
C VAL A 123 -19.19 12.03 5.55
N LYS A 124 -19.55 12.59 6.71
CA LYS A 124 -18.59 13.18 7.66
C LYS A 124 -17.85 12.08 8.44
N ALA A 125 -16.52 12.19 8.45
CA ALA A 125 -15.55 11.56 9.36
C ALA A 125 -15.28 10.05 9.28
N SER A 126 -16.00 9.24 8.50
CA SER A 126 -15.71 7.80 8.33
C SER A 126 -15.15 7.42 6.96
N HIS A 127 -15.29 8.27 5.95
CA HIS A 127 -14.67 8.08 4.63
C HIS A 127 -13.39 8.92 4.52
N PHE A 128 -12.35 8.25 4.06
CA PHE A 128 -10.99 8.77 3.94
C PHE A 128 -10.94 10.12 3.21
N VAL A 129 -10.30 11.10 3.87
CA VAL A 129 -10.10 12.48 3.44
C VAL A 129 -9.45 12.56 2.05
N LEU A 130 -10.15 13.11 1.06
CA LEU A 130 -9.67 13.92 -0.07
C LEU A 130 -10.90 14.75 -0.53
N PHE A 131 -10.92 16.07 -0.73
CA PHE A 131 -9.95 17.02 -1.23
C PHE A 131 -10.31 18.40 -0.65
N GLU A 132 -9.31 19.17 -0.17
CA GLU A 132 -9.36 20.62 -0.35
C GLU A 132 -8.05 21.00 -1.05
N ASP A 133 -8.21 21.63 -2.21
CA ASP A 133 -7.15 22.08 -3.09
C ASP A 133 -6.21 23.03 -2.36
N ALA A 134 -4.92 22.68 -2.34
CA ALA A 134 -3.84 23.63 -2.11
C ALA A 134 -3.19 23.96 -3.46
N ASP A 135 -3.99 24.53 -4.37
CA ASP A 135 -3.49 25.48 -5.36
C ASP A 135 -4.01 26.85 -4.92
N GLU A 136 -3.21 27.54 -4.10
CA GLU A 136 -3.16 29.00 -4.06
C GLU A 136 -2.06 29.46 -3.08
N ARG A 137 -1.07 30.14 -3.67
CA ARG A 137 -0.10 31.10 -3.10
C ARG A 137 1.29 30.57 -2.72
N GLY A 138 2.27 31.01 -3.51
CA GLY A 138 3.69 31.07 -3.18
C GLY A 138 4.61 31.04 -4.38
#